data_AF-A0A1V5Y1F7-F1
#
_entry.id   AF-A0A1V5Y1F7-F1
#
_cell.length_a   1.000
_cell.length_b   1.000
_cell.length_c   1.000
_cell.angle_alpha   90.00
_cell.angle_beta   90.00
_cell.angle_gamma   90.00
#
_symmetry.space_group_name_H-M   'P 1'
#
loop_
_entity.id
_entity.type
_entity.pdbx_description
1 polymer ?
#
loop_
_entity_poly.entity_id
_entity_poly.type
_entity_poly.pdbx_seq_one_letter_code
_entity_poly.pdbx_strand_id
1 'polypeptide(L)'
;MTDLRKIQDGVLSILHQLGWGTGDFTVLKKLPLRAGLAKREVEYAFCKLQNEPYIALVVPTGFALPPYEDLYNRYLDFNFETWLLFRQFKDTSPGIAYMLIFDEQRAYLYDVAGQECLIYCAHVRERLDHLFPYLEKRKVQSGGLDNLIRKTNTRLSAELNGWLHLWSAKLGAKTNARKITLEKFCKKLTLARYYRILFGPETPTLRFESFVQDPSQKESVRRVSFFEYFQQIFKFFLSDFSLDYFEIGKAENSFLMKLDSHADIVNSFLSEFNFLSPAKFSLDVLLNNWCSEQERLCYTKKTYTTDRGGIKKRLFVSGGVVIKPVISDIAEDGAPWALHLFDEVVQYWRSHNCQARDKRKKKGVCISQLDMFAPMPEETDADGCILNIVNHALKTSFRVLCDDEKETCSNFIFLLIAKCFELWKKYELPREPLAALNDIFQKPIL
;
A
#
# COMPACT_ATOMS: atom_id res chain seq x y z
N MET A 1 0.00 -33.58 -22.43
CA MET A 1 -0.63 -32.34 -22.94
C MET A 1 -2.10 -32.63 -23.12
N THR A 2 -2.85 -32.49 -22.05
CA THR A 2 -4.31 -32.68 -22.06
C THR A 2 -4.91 -31.52 -22.85
N ASP A 3 -5.95 -31.80 -23.61
CA ASP A 3 -6.54 -30.87 -24.57
C ASP A 3 -7.16 -29.67 -23.81
N LEU A 4 -6.46 -28.52 -23.80
CA LEU A 4 -6.82 -27.33 -23.02
C LEU A 4 -8.24 -26.82 -23.33
N ARG A 5 -8.70 -27.05 -24.57
CA ARG A 5 -10.10 -26.80 -24.96
C ARG A 5 -11.09 -27.61 -24.12
N LYS A 6 -10.77 -28.86 -23.78
CA LYS A 6 -11.62 -29.69 -22.92
C LYS A 6 -11.70 -29.17 -21.49
N ILE A 7 -10.63 -28.55 -20.97
CA ILE A 7 -10.64 -27.96 -19.62
C ILE A 7 -11.60 -26.78 -19.62
N GLN A 8 -11.51 -25.91 -20.64
CA GLN A 8 -12.35 -24.74 -20.71
C GLN A 8 -13.80 -25.07 -21.08
N ASP A 9 -14.04 -25.96 -22.05
CA ASP A 9 -15.38 -26.48 -22.36
C ASP A 9 -15.98 -27.17 -21.13
N GLY A 10 -15.14 -27.86 -20.34
CA GLY A 10 -15.50 -28.38 -19.03
C GLY A 10 -15.95 -27.29 -18.08
N VAL A 11 -15.19 -26.20 -17.93
CA VAL A 11 -15.56 -25.08 -17.04
C VAL A 11 -16.77 -24.31 -17.54
N LEU A 12 -16.93 -24.07 -18.84
CA LEU A 12 -18.14 -23.46 -19.39
C LEU A 12 -19.36 -24.36 -19.17
N SER A 13 -19.21 -25.68 -19.37
CA SER A 13 -20.24 -26.67 -19.03
C SER A 13 -20.60 -26.63 -17.54
N ILE A 14 -19.61 -26.55 -16.66
CA ILE A 14 -19.84 -26.41 -15.22
C ILE A 14 -20.55 -25.07 -14.92
N LEU A 15 -20.14 -23.96 -15.52
CA LEU A 15 -20.80 -22.68 -15.29
C LEU A 15 -22.25 -22.69 -15.80
N HIS A 16 -22.54 -23.40 -16.90
CA HIS A 16 -23.91 -23.67 -17.31
C HIS A 16 -24.71 -24.44 -16.24
N GLN A 17 -24.11 -25.46 -15.62
CA GLN A 17 -24.72 -26.17 -14.49
C GLN A 17 -24.93 -25.27 -13.27
N LEU A 18 -24.06 -24.28 -13.08
CA LEU A 18 -24.15 -23.26 -12.03
C LEU A 18 -25.13 -22.11 -12.36
N GLY A 19 -25.90 -22.24 -13.43
CA GLY A 19 -27.00 -21.33 -13.79
C GLY A 19 -26.61 -20.14 -14.66
N TRP A 20 -25.40 -20.14 -15.23
CA TRP A 20 -24.99 -19.14 -16.21
C TRP A 20 -25.49 -19.53 -17.61
N GLY A 21 -26.18 -18.63 -18.29
CA GLY A 21 -26.67 -18.81 -19.66
C GLY A 21 -25.59 -18.48 -20.70
N THR A 22 -25.80 -18.91 -21.94
CA THR A 22 -24.88 -18.65 -23.07
C THR A 22 -24.65 -17.16 -23.33
N GLY A 23 -25.65 -16.31 -23.08
CA GLY A 23 -25.54 -14.84 -23.19
C GLY A 23 -24.76 -14.17 -22.06
N ASP A 24 -24.49 -14.88 -20.95
CA ASP A 24 -23.74 -14.34 -19.82
C ASP A 24 -22.22 -14.40 -20.02
N PHE A 25 -21.74 -14.99 -21.13
CA PHE A 25 -20.32 -15.11 -21.41
C PHE A 25 -19.91 -14.27 -22.61
N THR A 26 -18.69 -13.74 -22.58
CA THR A 26 -18.04 -13.30 -23.81
C THR A 26 -17.50 -14.49 -24.59
N VAL A 27 -17.40 -14.33 -25.91
CA VAL A 27 -16.66 -15.27 -26.75
C VAL A 27 -15.24 -15.42 -26.23
N LEU A 28 -14.75 -16.65 -26.28
CA LEU A 28 -13.38 -16.98 -25.92
C LEU A 28 -12.38 -16.17 -26.76
N LYS A 29 -11.42 -15.54 -26.07
CA LYS A 29 -10.36 -14.77 -26.70
C LYS A 29 -9.01 -15.35 -26.30
N LYS A 30 -8.05 -15.21 -27.21
CA LYS A 30 -6.63 -15.48 -26.95
C LYS A 30 -5.90 -14.19 -26.66
N LEU A 31 -5.03 -14.23 -25.67
CA LEU A 31 -4.17 -13.12 -25.31
C LEU A 31 -2.73 -13.60 -25.21
N PRO A 32 -1.81 -13.12 -26.07
CA PRO A 32 -0.40 -13.33 -25.85
C PRO A 32 0.05 -12.51 -24.63
N LEU A 33 0.64 -13.18 -23.63
CA LEU A 33 1.27 -12.51 -22.52
C LEU A 33 2.60 -11.92 -22.98
N ARG A 34 2.74 -10.60 -22.85
CA ARG A 34 4.00 -9.91 -23.12
C ARG A 34 4.91 -10.01 -21.91
N ALA A 35 5.50 -11.18 -21.67
CA ALA A 35 6.52 -11.35 -20.64
C ALA A 35 7.55 -12.41 -21.04
N GLY A 36 8.82 -11.99 -21.14
CA GLY A 36 9.94 -12.88 -21.48
C GLY A 36 10.10 -13.18 -22.98
N LEU A 37 11.09 -14.01 -23.30
CA LEU A 37 11.39 -14.50 -24.66
C LEU A 37 10.42 -15.60 -25.11
N ALA A 38 9.72 -16.25 -24.17
CA ALA A 38 8.74 -17.29 -24.48
C ALA A 38 7.39 -16.66 -24.79
N LYS A 39 6.82 -16.95 -25.97
CA LYS A 39 5.42 -16.62 -26.26
C LYS A 39 4.52 -17.48 -25.37
N ARG A 40 4.11 -16.94 -24.23
CA ARG A 40 3.04 -17.51 -23.40
C ARG A 40 1.72 -16.97 -23.92
N GLU A 41 0.72 -17.83 -24.07
CA GLU A 41 -0.64 -17.44 -24.45
C GLU A 41 -1.59 -17.79 -23.31
N VAL A 42 -2.65 -17.01 -23.16
CA VAL A 42 -3.78 -17.37 -22.30
C VAL A 42 -5.07 -17.30 -23.06
N GLU A 43 -5.96 -18.21 -22.70
CA GLU A 43 -7.34 -18.25 -23.15
C GLU A 43 -8.20 -17.65 -22.04
N TYR A 44 -9.10 -16.75 -22.41
CA TYR A 44 -9.94 -16.07 -21.43
C TYR A 44 -11.35 -15.76 -21.94
N ALA A 45 -12.26 -15.65 -20.98
CA ALA A 45 -13.63 -15.19 -21.17
C ALA A 45 -14.07 -14.39 -19.95
N PHE A 46 -15.12 -13.59 -20.09
CA PHE A 46 -15.75 -12.89 -18.98
C PHE A 46 -17.13 -13.45 -18.71
N CYS A 47 -17.40 -13.75 -17.44
CA CYS A 47 -18.76 -13.89 -16.93
C CYS A 47 -19.34 -12.49 -16.71
N LYS A 48 -20.54 -12.25 -17.23
CA LYS A 48 -21.22 -10.96 -17.15
C LYS A 48 -22.27 -10.97 -16.07
N LEU A 49 -22.25 -9.96 -15.22
CA LEU A 49 -23.31 -9.66 -14.28
C LEU A 49 -23.98 -8.37 -14.73
N GLN A 50 -25.31 -8.39 -14.92
CA GLN A 50 -26.06 -7.22 -15.41
C GLN A 50 -25.50 -6.66 -16.74
N ASN A 51 -25.07 -7.55 -17.65
CA ASN A 51 -24.41 -7.26 -18.94
C ASN A 51 -23.01 -6.66 -18.88
N GLU A 52 -22.45 -6.43 -17.69
CA GLU A 52 -21.08 -5.94 -17.50
C GLU A 52 -20.12 -7.08 -17.12
N PRO A 53 -18.85 -7.08 -17.60
CA PRO A 53 -17.84 -8.04 -17.17
C PRO A 53 -17.66 -8.01 -15.65
N TYR A 54 -17.80 -9.16 -14.99
CA TYR A 54 -17.70 -9.27 -13.53
C TYR A 54 -16.59 -10.21 -13.07
N ILE A 55 -16.54 -11.41 -13.67
CA ILE A 55 -15.51 -12.42 -13.39
C ILE A 55 -14.70 -12.66 -14.65
N ALA A 56 -13.39 -12.48 -14.58
CA ALA A 56 -12.47 -12.93 -15.61
C ALA A 56 -12.14 -14.42 -15.39
N LEU A 57 -12.47 -15.27 -16.36
CA LEU A 57 -12.05 -16.66 -16.41
C LEU A 57 -10.78 -16.73 -17.25
N VAL A 58 -9.69 -17.21 -16.66
CA VAL A 58 -8.36 -17.20 -17.29
C VAL A 58 -7.74 -18.59 -17.23
N VAL A 59 -7.43 -19.14 -18.39
CA VAL A 59 -6.77 -20.44 -18.56
C VAL A 59 -5.39 -20.20 -19.16
N PRO A 60 -4.31 -20.43 -18.40
CA PRO A 60 -2.97 -20.36 -18.97
C PRO A 60 -2.76 -21.48 -19.98
N THR A 61 -2.21 -21.15 -21.14
CA THR A 61 -1.85 -22.14 -22.16
C THR A 61 -0.34 -22.25 -22.25
N GLY A 62 0.17 -23.48 -22.13
CA GLY A 62 1.61 -23.78 -22.22
C GLY A 62 2.38 -23.72 -20.90
N PHE A 63 1.72 -23.48 -19.76
CA PHE A 63 2.32 -23.65 -18.43
C PHE A 63 1.28 -24.08 -17.39
N ALA A 64 1.74 -24.76 -16.35
CA ALA A 64 0.93 -25.10 -15.19
C ALA A 64 1.07 -24.02 -14.12
N LEU A 65 -0.01 -23.78 -13.37
CA LEU A 65 0.03 -22.92 -12.20
C LEU A 65 0.90 -23.58 -11.13
N PRO A 66 1.74 -22.84 -10.39
CA PRO A 66 2.56 -23.41 -9.33
C PRO A 66 1.67 -23.84 -8.13
N PRO A 67 2.18 -24.62 -7.17
CA PRO A 67 1.46 -24.94 -5.93
C PRO A 67 1.28 -23.70 -5.02
N TYR A 68 0.22 -23.66 -4.21
CA TYR A 68 -0.03 -22.57 -3.25
C TYR A 68 0.99 -22.51 -2.12
N GLU A 69 1.60 -23.64 -1.78
CA GLU A 69 2.67 -23.75 -0.79
C GLU A 69 3.83 -22.82 -1.13
N ASP A 70 4.09 -22.56 -2.42
CA ASP A 70 5.11 -21.62 -2.88
C ASP A 70 4.78 -20.17 -2.50
N LEU A 71 3.48 -19.83 -2.41
CA LEU A 71 2.99 -18.54 -1.93
C LEU A 71 3.02 -18.48 -0.41
N TYR A 72 2.45 -19.50 0.23
CA TYR A 72 2.26 -19.54 1.68
C TYR A 72 3.60 -19.52 2.43
N ASN A 73 4.53 -20.39 2.05
CA ASN A 73 5.84 -20.48 2.71
C ASN A 73 6.70 -19.23 2.51
N ARG A 74 6.36 -18.42 1.50
CA ARG A 74 7.05 -17.18 1.17
C ARG A 74 6.26 -15.94 1.54
N TYR A 75 5.08 -16.08 2.15
CA TYR A 75 4.18 -14.98 2.53
C TYR A 75 3.77 -14.06 1.37
N LEU A 76 3.67 -14.61 0.16
CA LEU A 76 3.31 -13.88 -1.06
C LEU A 76 1.80 -13.94 -1.33
N ASP A 77 1.28 -12.94 -2.05
CA ASP A 77 -0.11 -12.97 -2.56
C ASP A 77 -0.16 -13.47 -4.01
N PHE A 78 0.93 -13.29 -4.74
CA PHE A 78 1.10 -13.73 -6.12
C PHE A 78 2.36 -14.56 -6.30
N ASN A 79 2.33 -15.41 -7.32
CA ASN A 79 3.53 -15.94 -7.97
C ASN A 79 3.75 -15.14 -9.26
N PHE A 80 4.86 -15.40 -9.95
CA PHE A 80 5.18 -14.73 -11.20
C PHE A 80 4.05 -14.83 -12.24
N GLU A 81 3.51 -16.04 -12.44
CA GLU A 81 2.47 -16.32 -13.43
C GLU A 81 1.16 -15.57 -13.14
N THR A 82 0.66 -15.68 -11.92
CA THR A 82 -0.59 -15.04 -11.47
C THR A 82 -0.44 -13.52 -11.41
N TRP A 83 0.72 -13.00 -11.00
CA TRP A 83 1.01 -11.57 -11.03
C TRP A 83 0.99 -10.99 -12.45
N LEU A 84 1.62 -11.69 -13.40
CA LEU A 84 1.62 -11.30 -14.81
C LEU A 84 0.21 -11.23 -15.38
N LEU A 85 -0.59 -12.26 -15.11
CA LEU A 85 -1.98 -12.32 -15.54
C LEU A 85 -2.78 -11.17 -14.92
N PHE A 86 -2.64 -10.99 -13.61
CA PHE A 86 -3.34 -9.95 -12.89
C PHE A 86 -3.06 -8.57 -13.47
N ARG A 87 -1.78 -8.25 -13.72
CA ARG A 87 -1.37 -6.98 -14.33
C ARG A 87 -1.96 -6.80 -15.73
N GLN A 88 -1.84 -7.81 -16.58
CA GLN A 88 -2.32 -7.77 -17.96
C GLN A 88 -3.83 -7.51 -18.04
N PHE A 89 -4.62 -8.16 -17.19
CA PHE A 89 -6.08 -8.03 -17.18
C PHE A 89 -6.55 -6.75 -16.51
N LYS A 90 -5.86 -6.30 -15.45
CA LYS A 90 -6.15 -5.01 -14.83
C LYS A 90 -6.01 -3.84 -15.83
N ASP A 91 -4.99 -3.90 -16.69
CA ASP A 91 -4.73 -2.83 -17.67
C ASP A 91 -5.70 -2.89 -18.88
N THR A 92 -6.23 -4.07 -19.22
CA THR A 92 -7.00 -4.27 -20.46
C THR A 92 -8.52 -4.39 -20.26
N SER A 93 -8.98 -4.66 -19.05
CA SER A 93 -10.38 -5.00 -18.76
C SER A 93 -10.88 -4.30 -17.50
N PRO A 94 -11.08 -2.97 -17.53
CA PRO A 94 -11.64 -2.25 -16.39
C PRO A 94 -13.07 -2.75 -16.10
N GLY A 95 -13.40 -2.95 -14.82
CA GLY A 95 -14.74 -3.37 -14.38
C GLY A 95 -14.84 -4.79 -13.82
N ILE A 96 -13.84 -5.65 -14.05
CA ILE A 96 -13.80 -6.97 -13.42
C ILE A 96 -13.59 -6.84 -11.91
N ALA A 97 -14.45 -7.49 -11.13
CA ALA A 97 -14.33 -7.55 -9.67
C ALA A 97 -13.48 -8.75 -9.24
N TYR A 98 -13.60 -9.87 -9.96
CA TYR A 98 -12.94 -11.12 -9.61
C TYR A 98 -12.18 -11.71 -10.81
N MET A 99 -11.10 -12.43 -10.51
CA MET A 99 -10.33 -13.15 -11.51
C MET A 99 -10.12 -14.60 -11.07
N LEU A 100 -10.67 -15.53 -11.84
CA LEU A 100 -10.50 -16.95 -11.65
C LEU A 100 -9.44 -17.46 -12.63
N ILE A 101 -8.26 -17.80 -12.11
CA ILE A 101 -7.16 -18.37 -12.88
C ILE A 101 -7.11 -19.87 -12.57
N PHE A 102 -7.19 -20.73 -13.58
CA PHE A 102 -7.22 -22.18 -13.36
C PHE A 102 -6.57 -22.96 -14.49
N ASP A 103 -6.00 -24.11 -14.16
CA ASP A 103 -5.45 -25.07 -15.12
C ASP A 103 -6.15 -26.44 -15.00
N GLU A 104 -5.51 -27.53 -15.43
CA GLU A 104 -6.05 -28.89 -15.31
C GLU A 104 -6.38 -29.28 -13.86
N GLN A 105 -5.55 -28.87 -12.91
CA GLN A 105 -5.58 -29.32 -11.52
C GLN A 105 -5.99 -28.22 -10.56
N ARG A 106 -5.40 -27.03 -10.71
CA ARG A 106 -5.40 -25.95 -9.73
C ARG A 106 -6.36 -24.83 -10.13
N ALA A 107 -6.80 -24.07 -9.14
CA ALA A 107 -7.52 -22.83 -9.34
C ALA A 107 -7.19 -21.79 -8.26
N TYR A 108 -7.20 -20.53 -8.67
CA TYR A 108 -7.02 -19.36 -7.82
C TYR A 108 -8.12 -18.35 -8.14
N LEU A 109 -8.90 -18.00 -7.12
CA LEU A 109 -9.86 -16.91 -7.20
C LEU A 109 -9.28 -15.69 -6.51
N TYR A 110 -9.07 -14.63 -7.29
CA TYR A 110 -8.56 -13.36 -6.81
C TYR A 110 -9.67 -12.30 -6.73
N ASP A 111 -9.64 -11.50 -5.68
CA ASP A 111 -10.27 -10.18 -5.64
C ASP A 111 -9.38 -9.18 -6.38
N VAL A 112 -9.93 -8.53 -7.40
CA VAL A 112 -9.17 -7.60 -8.25
C VAL A 112 -8.90 -6.27 -7.52
N ALA A 113 -9.83 -5.83 -6.67
CA ALA A 113 -9.67 -4.58 -5.93
C ALA A 113 -8.59 -4.70 -4.84
N GLY A 114 -8.73 -5.71 -3.97
CA GLY A 114 -7.78 -6.00 -2.89
C GLY A 114 -6.47 -6.63 -3.33
N GLN A 115 -6.40 -7.16 -4.56
CA GLN A 115 -5.27 -7.98 -5.03
C GLN A 115 -4.99 -9.16 -4.10
N GLU A 116 -6.04 -9.81 -3.64
CA GLU A 116 -6.00 -10.87 -2.63
C GLU A 116 -6.45 -12.19 -3.24
N CYS A 117 -5.71 -13.27 -2.97
CA CYS A 117 -6.16 -14.63 -3.27
C CYS A 117 -7.19 -15.06 -2.21
N LEU A 118 -8.45 -15.22 -2.63
CA LEU A 118 -9.57 -15.57 -1.76
C LEU A 118 -9.71 -17.08 -1.58
N ILE A 119 -9.63 -17.81 -2.70
CA ILE A 119 -9.80 -19.27 -2.72
C ILE A 119 -8.67 -19.85 -3.57
N TYR A 120 -8.01 -20.86 -3.03
CA TYR A 120 -7.11 -21.73 -3.77
C TYR A 120 -7.64 -23.16 -3.72
N CYS A 121 -7.50 -23.87 -4.84
CA CYS A 121 -7.77 -25.29 -4.93
C CYS A 121 -6.53 -25.96 -5.55
N ALA A 122 -5.99 -26.97 -4.88
CA ALA A 122 -4.84 -27.75 -5.35
C ALA A 122 -5.25 -28.78 -6.42
N HIS A 123 -6.49 -29.26 -6.34
CA HIS A 123 -7.00 -30.34 -7.16
C HIS A 123 -8.44 -30.09 -7.63
N VAL A 124 -8.85 -30.84 -8.66
CA VAL A 124 -10.18 -30.71 -9.28
C VAL A 124 -11.33 -30.90 -8.28
N ARG A 125 -11.18 -31.84 -7.34
CA ARG A 125 -12.20 -32.12 -6.33
C ARG A 125 -12.46 -30.92 -5.42
N GLU A 126 -11.40 -30.26 -4.96
CA GLU A 126 -11.52 -29.04 -4.14
C GLU A 126 -12.22 -27.91 -4.92
N ARG A 127 -12.05 -27.83 -6.25
CA ARG A 127 -12.78 -26.84 -7.05
C ARG A 127 -14.30 -27.07 -7.01
N LEU A 128 -14.71 -28.34 -7.14
CA LEU A 128 -16.12 -28.73 -7.07
C LEU A 128 -16.70 -28.43 -5.69
N ASP A 129 -15.95 -28.74 -4.63
CA ASP A 129 -16.44 -28.69 -3.25
C ASP A 129 -16.33 -27.29 -2.61
N HIS A 130 -15.32 -26.49 -2.99
CA HIS A 130 -14.98 -25.24 -2.29
C HIS A 130 -15.01 -23.98 -3.15
N LEU A 131 -14.93 -24.06 -4.48
CA LEU A 131 -14.94 -22.89 -5.35
C LEU A 131 -16.29 -22.70 -6.06
N PHE A 132 -16.75 -23.73 -6.76
CA PHE A 132 -17.96 -23.65 -7.58
C PHE A 132 -19.26 -23.33 -6.83
N PRO A 133 -19.46 -23.76 -5.57
CA PRO A 133 -20.63 -23.35 -4.81
C PRO A 133 -20.73 -21.83 -4.60
N TYR A 134 -19.64 -21.08 -4.74
CA TYR A 134 -19.63 -19.61 -4.69
C TYR A 134 -19.83 -18.95 -6.05
N LEU A 135 -19.66 -19.70 -7.15
CA LEU A 135 -19.82 -19.22 -8.52
C LEU A 135 -21.22 -19.45 -9.07
N GLU A 136 -22.16 -20.02 -8.32
CA GLU A 136 -23.57 -20.09 -8.73
C GLU A 136 -24.12 -18.70 -9.05
N LYS A 137 -24.73 -18.54 -10.24
CA LYS A 137 -25.17 -17.21 -10.72
C LYS A 137 -26.04 -16.48 -9.71
N ARG A 138 -26.97 -17.19 -9.06
CA ARG A 138 -27.87 -16.61 -8.04
C ARG A 138 -27.11 -16.11 -6.81
N LYS A 139 -26.11 -16.86 -6.34
CA LYS A 139 -25.27 -16.46 -5.20
C LYS A 139 -24.38 -15.28 -5.56
N VAL A 140 -23.81 -15.29 -6.77
CA VAL A 140 -23.02 -14.15 -7.28
C VAL A 140 -23.88 -12.89 -7.37
N GLN A 141 -25.11 -13.00 -7.90
CA GLN A 141 -26.08 -11.91 -7.96
C GLN A 141 -26.49 -11.37 -6.58
N SER A 142 -26.49 -12.21 -5.55
CA SER A 142 -26.79 -11.83 -4.18
C SER A 142 -25.55 -11.38 -3.37
N GLY A 143 -24.39 -11.15 -4.01
CA GLY A 143 -23.17 -10.71 -3.34
C GLY A 143 -22.40 -11.81 -2.59
N GLY A 144 -22.59 -13.08 -2.96
CA GLY A 144 -21.96 -14.22 -2.29
C GLY A 144 -20.43 -14.18 -2.28
N LEU A 145 -19.81 -13.66 -3.35
CA LEU A 145 -18.35 -13.48 -3.44
C LEU A 145 -17.83 -12.34 -2.57
N ASP A 146 -18.66 -11.31 -2.34
CA ASP A 146 -18.33 -10.17 -1.49
C ASP A 146 -18.32 -10.57 -0.01
N ASN A 147 -19.10 -11.60 0.35
CA ASN A 147 -19.17 -12.16 1.69
C ASN A 147 -18.07 -13.19 2.00
N LEU A 148 -17.20 -13.52 1.05
CA LEU A 148 -16.07 -14.41 1.31
C LEU A 148 -15.12 -13.78 2.34
N ILE A 149 -14.68 -14.60 3.30
CA ILE A 149 -13.77 -14.17 4.38
C ILE A 149 -12.50 -13.59 3.75
N ARG A 150 -12.22 -12.32 4.07
CA ARG A 150 -11.01 -11.59 3.68
C ARG A 150 -9.96 -11.68 4.79
N LYS A 151 -8.68 -11.58 4.43
CA LYS A 151 -7.58 -11.45 5.39
C LYS A 151 -7.77 -10.19 6.25
N THR A 152 -7.65 -10.33 7.56
CA THR A 152 -7.65 -9.19 8.48
C THR A 152 -6.33 -8.42 8.40
N ASN A 153 -6.34 -7.14 8.80
CA ASN A 153 -5.11 -6.34 8.86
C ASN A 153 -4.03 -7.00 9.76
N THR A 154 -4.44 -7.71 10.81
CA THR A 154 -3.52 -8.50 11.66
C THR A 154 -2.86 -9.63 10.87
N ARG A 155 -3.64 -10.36 10.05
CA ARG A 155 -3.10 -11.45 9.22
C ARG A 155 -2.15 -10.90 8.14
N LEU A 156 -2.55 -9.83 7.46
CA LEU A 156 -1.72 -9.16 6.46
C LEU A 156 -0.41 -8.64 7.06
N SER A 157 -0.47 -8.09 8.27
CA SER A 157 0.70 -7.64 9.03
C SER A 157 1.64 -8.79 9.37
N ALA A 158 1.10 -9.91 9.86
CA ALA A 158 1.91 -11.09 10.17
C ALA A 158 2.61 -11.65 8.92
N GLU A 159 1.93 -11.68 7.77
CA GLU A 159 2.51 -12.10 6.49
C GLU A 159 3.60 -11.13 6.00
N LEU A 160 3.35 -9.81 6.05
CA LEU A 160 4.36 -8.81 5.70
C LEU A 160 5.58 -8.94 6.61
N ASN A 161 5.39 -9.09 7.92
CA ASN A 161 6.49 -9.27 8.87
C ASN A 161 7.28 -10.54 8.60
N GLY A 162 6.59 -11.65 8.32
CA GLY A 162 7.21 -12.92 7.94
C GLY A 162 8.07 -12.77 6.69
N TRP A 163 7.57 -12.06 5.67
CA TRP A 163 8.32 -11.76 4.45
C TRP A 163 9.55 -10.89 4.73
N LEU A 164 9.38 -9.80 5.49
CA LEU A 164 10.45 -8.88 5.86
C LEU A 164 11.55 -9.59 6.67
N HIS A 165 11.16 -10.44 7.63
CA HIS A 165 12.10 -11.23 8.43
C HIS A 165 12.88 -12.21 7.57
N LEU A 166 12.20 -12.97 6.70
CA LEU A 166 12.82 -13.92 5.78
C LEU A 166 13.85 -13.22 4.88
N TRP A 167 13.50 -12.07 4.32
CA TRP A 167 14.39 -11.34 3.41
C TRP A 167 15.50 -10.57 4.13
N SER A 168 15.25 -10.04 5.32
CA SER A 168 16.29 -9.46 6.17
C SER A 168 17.34 -10.50 6.54
N ALA A 169 16.93 -11.71 6.93
CA ALA A 169 17.86 -12.80 7.23
C ALA A 169 18.69 -13.19 5.99
N LYS A 170 18.05 -13.34 4.83
CA LYS A 170 18.72 -13.68 3.56
C LYS A 170 19.72 -12.62 3.11
N LEU A 171 19.32 -11.34 3.09
CA LEU A 171 20.17 -10.22 2.71
C LEU A 171 21.29 -9.98 3.72
N GLY A 172 20.97 -10.09 5.01
CA GLY A 172 21.94 -9.97 6.10
C GLY A 172 23.03 -11.03 6.05
N ALA A 173 22.66 -12.29 5.81
CA ALA A 173 23.61 -13.40 5.69
C ALA A 173 24.59 -13.24 4.51
N LYS A 174 24.18 -12.57 3.42
CA LYS A 174 25.06 -12.32 2.27
C LYS A 174 25.90 -11.06 2.40
N THR A 175 25.32 -9.99 2.94
CA THR A 175 26.00 -8.68 3.01
C THR A 175 26.73 -8.43 4.33
N ASN A 176 26.53 -9.28 5.34
CA ASN A 176 26.92 -9.07 6.74
C ASN A 176 26.36 -7.75 7.32
N ALA A 177 25.20 -7.29 6.84
CA ALA A 177 24.54 -6.12 7.38
C ALA A 177 23.94 -6.41 8.77
N ARG A 178 24.00 -5.41 9.65
CA ARG A 178 23.37 -5.49 10.97
C ARG A 178 21.85 -5.41 10.84
N LYS A 179 21.13 -6.04 11.77
CA LYS A 179 19.65 -6.03 11.86
C LYS A 179 19.07 -4.61 11.72
N ILE A 180 19.60 -3.65 12.50
CA ILE A 180 19.13 -2.26 12.48
C ILE A 180 19.29 -1.56 11.11
N THR A 181 20.35 -1.89 10.35
CA THR A 181 20.57 -1.37 8.99
C THR A 181 19.52 -1.92 8.03
N LEU A 182 19.23 -3.22 8.12
CA LEU A 182 18.24 -3.89 7.29
C LEU A 182 16.82 -3.41 7.61
N GLU A 183 16.49 -3.24 8.90
CA GLU A 183 15.20 -2.71 9.32
C GLU A 183 14.96 -1.30 8.79
N LYS A 184 15.95 -0.40 8.89
CA LYS A 184 15.85 0.95 8.34
C LYS A 184 15.69 0.92 6.81
N PHE A 185 16.47 0.08 6.12
CA PHE A 185 16.35 -0.13 4.67
C PHE A 185 14.94 -0.64 4.29
N CYS A 186 14.43 -1.65 4.98
CA CYS A 186 13.10 -2.21 4.76
C CYS A 186 11.98 -1.19 5.00
N LYS A 187 12.08 -0.38 6.06
CA LYS A 187 11.12 0.71 6.33
C LYS A 187 11.12 1.76 5.21
N LYS A 188 12.29 2.20 4.75
CA LYS A 188 12.39 3.13 3.60
C LYS A 188 11.77 2.56 2.33
N LEU A 189 12.02 1.27 2.03
CA LEU A 189 11.40 0.61 0.88
C LEU A 189 9.89 0.45 1.04
N THR A 190 9.41 0.16 2.25
CA THR A 190 7.99 0.08 2.56
C THR A 190 7.30 1.42 2.33
N LEU A 191 7.91 2.53 2.78
CA LEU A 191 7.42 3.88 2.49
C LEU A 191 7.42 4.20 0.99
N ALA A 192 8.50 3.85 0.29
CA ALA A 192 8.61 4.06 -1.16
C ALA A 192 7.52 3.30 -1.93
N ARG A 193 7.23 2.06 -1.52
CA ARG A 193 6.15 1.24 -2.08
C ARG A 193 4.78 1.80 -1.73
N TYR A 194 4.57 2.22 -0.48
CA TYR A 194 3.30 2.80 -0.04
C TYR A 194 2.98 4.10 -0.81
N TYR A 195 3.98 4.99 -0.97
CA TYR A 195 3.86 6.18 -1.82
C TYR A 195 3.48 5.79 -3.26
N ARG A 196 4.19 4.81 -3.85
CA ARG A 196 3.93 4.31 -5.20
C ARG A 196 2.51 3.74 -5.38
N ILE A 197 1.93 3.14 -4.32
CA ILE A 197 0.56 2.64 -4.30
C ILE A 197 -0.45 3.79 -4.29
N LEU A 198 -0.23 4.80 -3.45
CA LEU A 198 -1.16 5.93 -3.29
C LEU A 198 -1.18 6.90 -4.49
N PHE A 199 -0.01 7.15 -5.07
CA PHE A 199 0.19 8.19 -6.08
C PHE A 199 0.49 7.65 -7.48
N GLY A 200 0.49 6.33 -7.68
CA GLY A 200 0.52 5.72 -9.01
C GLY A 200 1.91 5.72 -9.69
N PRO A 201 1.97 5.26 -10.96
CA PRO A 201 3.21 5.04 -11.71
C PRO A 201 3.90 6.31 -12.21
N GLU A 202 3.37 7.48 -11.87
CA GLU A 202 3.78 8.78 -12.36
C GLU A 202 5.21 9.16 -11.96
N THR A 203 5.80 8.44 -11.01
CA THR A 203 7.16 8.67 -10.52
C THR A 203 8.15 7.69 -11.18
N PRO A 204 8.95 8.12 -12.18
CA PRO A 204 9.84 7.22 -12.93
C PRO A 204 10.92 6.54 -12.09
N THR A 205 11.26 7.11 -10.93
CA THR A 205 12.24 6.56 -9.97
C THR A 205 11.71 5.36 -9.19
N LEU A 206 10.38 5.18 -9.11
CA LEU A 206 9.72 4.11 -8.33
C LEU A 206 9.18 2.99 -9.23
N ARG A 207 10.03 2.47 -10.11
CA ARG A 207 9.71 1.38 -11.04
C ARG A 207 10.14 0.01 -10.50
N PHE A 208 9.52 -0.43 -9.42
CA PHE A 208 9.79 -1.77 -8.86
C PHE A 208 9.51 -2.89 -9.86
N GLU A 209 8.58 -2.68 -10.78
CA GLU A 209 8.15 -3.67 -11.77
C GLU A 209 9.24 -4.00 -12.80
N SER A 210 10.28 -3.16 -12.95
CA SER A 210 11.41 -3.47 -13.84
C SER A 210 12.29 -4.61 -13.35
N PHE A 211 12.13 -5.02 -12.08
CA PHE A 211 12.89 -6.11 -11.47
C PHE A 211 12.13 -7.43 -11.45
N VAL A 212 10.90 -7.47 -11.98
CA VAL A 212 10.18 -8.73 -12.12
C VAL A 212 10.86 -9.53 -13.23
N GLN A 213 11.42 -10.67 -12.85
CA GLN A 213 12.16 -11.57 -13.74
C GLN A 213 11.37 -12.83 -14.02
N ASP A 214 11.40 -13.28 -15.28
CA ASP A 214 10.90 -14.60 -15.64
C ASP A 214 11.80 -15.66 -15.01
N PRO A 215 11.27 -16.56 -14.15
CA PRO A 215 12.06 -17.65 -13.56
C PRO A 215 12.77 -18.54 -14.60
N SER A 216 12.29 -18.59 -15.86
CA SER A 216 12.95 -19.35 -16.92
C SER A 216 14.19 -18.66 -17.49
N GLN A 217 14.42 -17.38 -17.18
CA GLN A 217 15.61 -16.65 -17.62
C GLN A 217 16.75 -16.80 -16.61
N LYS A 218 17.89 -17.30 -17.09
CA LYS A 218 19.11 -17.46 -16.28
C LYS A 218 19.94 -16.18 -16.16
N GLU A 219 19.75 -15.22 -17.06
CA GLU A 219 20.53 -13.98 -17.10
C GLU A 219 19.60 -12.76 -17.10
N SER A 220 19.76 -11.90 -16.10
CA SER A 220 19.09 -10.60 -16.08
C SER A 220 19.92 -9.58 -16.85
N VAL A 221 19.33 -8.92 -17.85
CA VAL A 221 19.95 -7.76 -18.50
C VAL A 221 19.87 -6.56 -17.55
N ARG A 222 20.91 -6.36 -16.75
CA ARG A 222 21.04 -5.22 -15.83
C ARG A 222 21.30 -3.94 -16.61
N ARG A 223 20.52 -2.89 -16.35
CA ARG A 223 20.74 -1.54 -16.95
C ARG A 223 21.37 -0.54 -15.98
N VAL A 224 21.22 -0.74 -14.66
CA VAL A 224 21.67 0.17 -13.59
C VAL A 224 22.13 -0.67 -12.38
N SER A 225 23.11 -0.17 -11.62
CA SER A 225 23.53 -0.80 -10.37
C SER A 225 22.44 -0.71 -9.29
N PHE A 226 22.38 -1.68 -8.37
CA PHE A 226 21.43 -1.61 -7.25
C PHE A 226 21.76 -0.48 -6.29
N PHE A 227 23.05 -0.22 -6.09
CA PHE A 227 23.51 0.92 -5.32
C PHE A 227 22.88 2.22 -5.84
N GLU A 228 23.07 2.52 -7.13
CA GLU A 228 22.51 3.74 -7.75
C GLU A 228 20.99 3.74 -7.72
N TYR A 229 20.34 2.59 -7.96
CA TYR A 229 18.89 2.48 -7.93
C TYR A 229 18.30 2.87 -6.56
N PHE A 230 18.79 2.28 -5.47
CA PHE A 230 18.28 2.61 -4.13
C PHE A 230 18.67 4.02 -3.71
N GLN A 231 19.85 4.50 -4.10
CA GLN A 231 20.23 5.89 -3.87
C GLN A 231 19.29 6.87 -4.57
N GLN A 232 18.89 6.61 -5.82
CA GLN A 232 17.93 7.45 -6.54
C GLN A 232 16.57 7.48 -5.85
N ILE A 233 16.08 6.34 -5.36
CA ILE A 233 14.83 6.27 -4.58
C ILE A 233 14.94 7.12 -3.32
N PHE A 234 16.00 6.94 -2.53
CA PHE A 234 16.14 7.65 -1.26
C PHE A 234 16.39 9.15 -1.45
N LYS A 235 17.17 9.50 -2.48
CA LYS A 235 17.40 10.89 -2.87
C LYS A 235 16.09 11.57 -3.27
N PHE A 236 15.23 10.90 -4.05
CA PHE A 236 13.92 11.44 -4.41
C PHE A 236 13.11 11.87 -3.18
N PHE A 237 13.00 11.02 -2.15
CA PHE A 237 12.26 11.40 -0.94
C PHE A 237 12.95 12.49 -0.12
N LEU A 238 14.29 12.47 -0.07
CA LEU A 238 15.07 13.49 0.63
C LEU A 238 14.99 14.86 -0.06
N SER A 239 15.11 14.92 -1.38
CA SER A 239 15.11 16.19 -2.15
C SER A 239 13.73 16.76 -2.34
N ASP A 240 12.76 15.94 -2.70
CA ASP A 240 11.45 16.42 -3.16
C ASP A 240 10.50 16.66 -1.99
N PHE A 241 10.74 16.00 -0.85
CA PHE A 241 9.89 16.11 0.34
C PHE A 241 10.63 16.54 1.62
N SER A 242 11.95 16.76 1.55
CA SER A 242 12.78 17.10 2.73
C SER A 242 12.69 16.08 3.87
N LEU A 243 12.59 14.80 3.53
CA LEU A 243 12.46 13.71 4.51
C LEU A 243 13.82 13.18 4.95
N ASP A 244 14.39 13.75 6.01
CA ASP A 244 15.67 13.33 6.61
C ASP A 244 15.72 11.84 6.98
N TYR A 245 14.55 11.22 7.23
CA TYR A 245 14.45 9.78 7.46
C TYR A 245 15.12 8.96 6.34
N PHE A 246 15.08 9.46 5.10
CA PHE A 246 15.67 8.83 3.92
C PHE A 246 17.18 9.04 3.77
N GLU A 247 17.80 9.91 4.59
CA GLU A 247 19.24 10.12 4.58
C GLU A 247 19.99 8.78 4.78
N ILE A 248 21.01 8.56 3.94
CA ILE A 248 21.78 7.32 3.89
C ILE A 248 22.95 7.44 4.86
N GLY A 249 22.84 6.76 6.01
CA GLY A 249 23.94 6.70 6.96
C GLY A 249 25.13 5.86 6.46
N LYS A 250 26.29 5.98 7.11
CA LYS A 250 27.51 5.23 6.76
C LYS A 250 27.27 3.72 6.64
N ALA A 251 26.55 3.13 7.60
CA ALA A 251 26.26 1.70 7.62
C ALA A 251 25.32 1.26 6.48
N GLU A 252 24.31 2.08 6.16
CA GLU A 252 23.42 1.83 5.01
C GLU A 252 24.19 1.92 3.70
N ASN A 253 25.05 2.94 3.55
CA ASN A 253 25.88 3.11 2.35
C ASN A 253 26.79 1.90 2.13
N SER A 254 27.48 1.43 3.18
CA SER A 254 28.30 0.21 3.10
C SER A 254 27.50 -1.05 2.77
N PHE A 255 26.25 -1.14 3.23
CA PHE A 255 25.34 -2.23 2.85
C PHE A 255 24.94 -2.14 1.37
N LEU A 256 24.51 -0.97 0.90
CA LEU A 256 24.07 -0.76 -0.49
C LEU A 256 25.19 -1.07 -1.50
N MET A 257 26.44 -0.67 -1.21
CA MET A 257 27.61 -0.97 -2.05
C MET A 257 27.84 -2.48 -2.26
N LYS A 258 27.41 -3.33 -1.33
CA LYS A 258 27.57 -4.79 -1.42
C LYS A 258 26.49 -5.47 -2.24
N LEU A 259 25.39 -4.78 -2.55
CA LEU A 259 24.24 -5.38 -3.22
C LEU A 259 24.56 -5.80 -4.66
N ASP A 260 25.46 -5.07 -5.33
CA ASP A 260 25.80 -5.37 -6.72
C ASP A 260 26.55 -6.71 -6.87
N SER A 261 27.37 -7.06 -5.89
CA SER A 261 28.06 -8.36 -5.77
C SER A 261 27.13 -9.53 -5.47
N HIS A 262 25.88 -9.25 -5.09
CA HIS A 262 24.86 -10.24 -4.78
C HIS A 262 23.63 -10.00 -5.66
N ALA A 263 23.84 -9.97 -6.97
CA ALA A 263 22.82 -9.59 -7.93
C ALA A 263 21.55 -10.44 -7.84
N ASP A 264 21.72 -11.77 -7.81
CA ASP A 264 20.63 -12.73 -7.91
C ASP A 264 19.67 -12.68 -6.72
N ILE A 265 20.21 -12.51 -5.50
CA ILE A 265 19.41 -12.45 -4.28
C ILE A 265 18.61 -11.15 -4.20
N VAL A 266 19.19 -10.03 -4.66
CA VAL A 266 18.52 -8.73 -4.65
C VAL A 266 17.48 -8.64 -5.77
N ASN A 267 17.77 -9.20 -6.94
CA ASN A 267 16.77 -9.38 -8.01
C ASN A 267 15.59 -10.21 -7.53
N SER A 268 15.86 -11.33 -6.85
CA SER A 268 14.81 -12.17 -6.27
C SER A 268 13.99 -11.38 -5.25
N PHE A 269 14.65 -10.66 -4.33
CA PHE A 269 13.99 -9.80 -3.34
C PHE A 269 13.07 -8.77 -3.99
N LEU A 270 13.55 -8.03 -4.99
CA LEU A 270 12.78 -7.01 -5.68
C LEU A 270 11.65 -7.60 -6.54
N SER A 271 11.85 -8.77 -7.14
CA SER A 271 10.80 -9.50 -7.86
C SER A 271 9.66 -9.87 -6.90
N GLU A 272 9.98 -10.49 -5.76
CA GLU A 272 8.99 -10.87 -4.74
C GLU A 272 8.29 -9.67 -4.12
N PHE A 273 8.99 -8.55 -3.98
CA PHE A 273 8.39 -7.32 -3.48
C PHE A 273 7.23 -6.83 -4.35
N ASN A 274 7.24 -7.15 -5.66
CA ASN A 274 6.11 -6.86 -6.54
C ASN A 274 4.94 -7.84 -6.39
N PHE A 275 5.19 -9.03 -5.84
CA PHE A 275 4.20 -10.09 -5.62
C PHE A 275 3.46 -9.96 -4.28
N LEU A 276 3.79 -8.95 -3.49
CA LEU A 276 3.03 -8.55 -2.32
C LEU A 276 1.88 -7.63 -2.74
N SER A 277 0.67 -7.93 -2.26
CA SER A 277 -0.51 -7.13 -2.50
C SER A 277 -0.36 -5.71 -1.92
N PRO A 278 -0.95 -4.68 -2.56
CA PRO A 278 -0.99 -3.33 -2.00
C PRO A 278 -1.64 -3.27 -0.61
N ALA A 279 -2.58 -4.17 -0.30
CA ALA A 279 -3.27 -4.24 0.98
C ALA A 279 -2.29 -4.41 2.16
N LYS A 280 -1.20 -5.16 1.97
CA LYS A 280 -0.14 -5.34 2.99
C LYS A 280 0.58 -4.04 3.35
N PHE A 281 0.51 -3.01 2.51
CA PHE A 281 1.19 -1.73 2.74
C PHE A 281 0.25 -0.64 3.26
N SER A 282 -1.03 -0.95 3.51
CA SER A 282 -1.98 0.00 4.10
C SER A 282 -1.53 0.45 5.49
N LEU A 283 -1.86 1.69 5.87
CA LEU A 283 -1.43 2.26 7.15
C LEU A 283 -1.85 1.40 8.35
N ASP A 284 -3.06 0.85 8.34
CA ASP A 284 -3.52 -0.06 9.39
C ASP A 284 -2.66 -1.31 9.53
N VAL A 285 -2.19 -1.87 8.40
CA VAL A 285 -1.27 -3.02 8.42
C VAL A 285 0.11 -2.59 8.94
N LEU A 286 0.60 -1.41 8.57
CA LEU A 286 1.86 -0.89 9.12
C LEU A 286 1.75 -0.67 10.64
N LEU A 287 0.63 -0.13 11.13
CA LEU A 287 0.40 0.05 12.57
C LEU A 287 0.39 -1.28 13.31
N ASN A 288 -0.21 -2.33 12.74
CA ASN A 288 -0.16 -3.67 13.34
C ASN A 288 1.24 -4.28 13.39
N ASN A 289 2.15 -3.84 12.53
CA ASN A 289 3.49 -4.40 12.43
C ASN A 289 4.51 -3.68 13.32
N TRP A 290 4.37 -2.36 13.48
CA TRP A 290 5.32 -1.52 14.23
C TRP A 290 4.78 -0.91 15.52
N CYS A 291 3.51 -1.15 15.87
CA CYS A 291 2.95 -0.83 17.18
C CYS A 291 2.54 -2.10 17.92
N SER A 292 2.71 -2.06 19.25
CA SER A 292 2.25 -3.13 20.13
C SER A 292 0.72 -3.27 20.12
N GLU A 293 0.22 -4.43 20.52
CA GLU A 293 -1.22 -4.63 20.73
C GLU A 293 -1.78 -3.71 21.84
N GLN A 294 -0.98 -3.44 22.88
CA GLN A 294 -1.37 -2.56 23.98
C GLN A 294 -1.60 -1.13 23.51
N GLU A 295 -0.71 -0.56 22.69
CA GLU A 295 -0.90 0.78 22.09
C GLU A 295 -2.17 0.85 21.23
N ARG A 296 -2.44 -0.19 20.43
CA ARG A 296 -3.65 -0.26 19.58
C ARG A 296 -4.93 -0.37 20.41
N LEU A 297 -4.91 -1.11 21.52
CA LEU A 297 -6.02 -1.18 22.47
C LEU A 297 -6.22 0.15 23.21
N CYS A 298 -5.14 0.83 23.59
CA CYS A 298 -5.19 2.16 24.20
C CYS A 298 -5.87 3.16 23.25
N TYR A 299 -5.41 3.20 21.99
CA TYR A 299 -6.02 3.99 20.92
C TYR A 299 -7.53 3.73 20.80
N THR A 300 -7.91 2.46 20.68
CA THR A 300 -9.32 2.05 20.53
C THR A 300 -10.14 2.52 21.73
N LYS A 301 -9.66 2.33 22.96
CA LYS A 301 -10.35 2.80 24.17
C LYS A 301 -10.51 4.33 24.16
N LYS A 302 -9.44 5.07 23.81
CA LYS A 302 -9.43 6.54 23.85
C LYS A 302 -10.33 7.17 22.81
N THR A 303 -10.44 6.61 21.61
CA THR A 303 -11.41 7.08 20.61
C THR A 303 -12.85 6.90 21.09
N TYR A 304 -13.18 5.80 21.76
CA TYR A 304 -14.53 5.61 22.33
C TYR A 304 -14.82 6.53 23.53
N THR A 305 -13.85 6.80 24.39
CA THR A 305 -14.07 7.54 25.65
C THR A 305 -13.83 9.04 25.57
N THR A 306 -12.85 9.48 24.78
CA THR A 306 -12.27 10.84 24.87
C THR A 306 -12.66 11.75 23.70
N ASP A 307 -13.17 11.19 22.61
CA ASP A 307 -13.51 11.94 21.39
C ASP A 307 -14.77 12.82 21.53
N ARG A 308 -15.46 12.77 22.67
CA ARG A 308 -16.60 13.67 22.96
C ARG A 308 -16.19 15.15 23.11
N GLY A 309 -14.90 15.44 23.23
CA GLY A 309 -14.37 16.81 23.40
C GLY A 309 -14.00 17.53 22.10
N GLY A 310 -13.66 16.79 21.04
CA GLY A 310 -13.12 17.29 19.78
C GLY A 310 -11.76 17.99 19.86
N ILE A 311 -11.06 18.06 18.73
CA ILE A 311 -9.74 18.70 18.60
C ILE A 311 -9.69 20.16 19.07
N LYS A 312 -10.80 20.91 19.00
CA LYS A 312 -10.91 22.31 19.41
C LYS A 312 -10.68 22.56 20.90
N LYS A 313 -10.85 21.54 21.75
CA LYS A 313 -10.52 21.64 23.19
C LYS A 313 -9.03 21.39 23.46
N ARG A 314 -8.32 20.76 22.52
CA ARG A 314 -6.91 20.37 22.64
C ARG A 314 -5.98 21.37 21.95
N LEU A 315 -6.39 21.87 20.80
CA LEU A 315 -5.67 22.87 20.02
C LEU A 315 -6.23 24.27 20.33
N PHE A 316 -5.42 25.13 20.94
CA PHE A 316 -5.82 26.51 21.23
C PHE A 316 -5.26 27.45 20.15
N VAL A 317 -6.17 28.03 19.36
CA VAL A 317 -5.85 28.94 18.24
C VAL A 317 -6.53 30.28 18.45
N SER A 318 -5.80 31.38 18.26
CA SER A 318 -6.36 32.73 18.21
C SER A 318 -5.86 33.45 16.97
N GLY A 319 -6.77 34.03 16.19
CA GLY A 319 -6.42 34.79 14.99
C GLY A 319 -5.64 34.00 13.92
N GLY A 320 -5.74 32.67 13.91
CA GLY A 320 -4.94 31.81 13.01
C GLY A 320 -3.55 31.44 13.54
N VAL A 321 -3.16 31.93 14.72
CA VAL A 321 -1.92 31.56 15.41
C VAL A 321 -2.20 30.48 16.46
N VAL A 322 -1.37 29.44 16.48
CA VAL A 322 -1.40 28.42 17.52
C VAL A 322 -0.79 28.97 18.80
N ILE A 323 -1.61 29.09 19.84
CA ILE A 323 -1.16 29.49 21.19
C ILE A 323 -0.70 28.26 21.97
N LYS A 324 -1.43 27.14 21.85
CA LYS A 324 -1.07 25.87 22.50
C LYS A 324 -1.23 24.71 21.52
N PRO A 325 -0.15 23.99 21.17
CA PRO A 325 -0.22 22.82 20.31
C PRO A 325 -0.87 21.64 21.03
N VAL A 326 -1.35 20.68 20.24
CA VAL A 326 -1.74 19.37 20.72
C VAL A 326 -0.48 18.59 21.05
N ILE A 327 -0.41 18.08 22.29
CA ILE A 327 0.69 17.25 22.77
C ILE A 327 0.14 15.84 22.99
N SER A 328 0.82 14.83 22.47
CA SER A 328 0.54 13.41 22.71
C SER A 328 1.76 12.75 23.33
N ASP A 329 1.56 11.89 24.31
CA ASP A 329 2.63 11.08 24.89
C ASP A 329 2.63 9.69 24.25
N ILE A 330 3.70 9.31 23.55
CA ILE A 330 3.77 7.99 22.92
C ILE A 330 3.84 6.87 23.96
N ALA A 331 4.52 7.09 25.09
CA ALA A 331 4.67 6.06 26.11
C ALA A 331 3.33 5.72 26.78
N GLU A 332 2.50 6.75 27.04
CA GLU A 332 1.18 6.56 27.66
C GLU A 332 0.05 6.29 26.65
N ASP A 333 0.03 7.01 25.53
CA ASP A 333 -1.07 7.00 24.57
C ASP A 333 -0.88 6.01 23.41
N GLY A 334 0.38 5.71 23.10
CA GLY A 334 0.78 4.93 21.94
C GLY A 334 0.81 5.72 20.63
N ALA A 335 1.64 5.26 19.70
CA ALA A 335 1.78 5.86 18.37
C ALA A 335 0.45 5.98 17.57
N PRO A 336 -0.49 5.01 17.58
CA PRO A 336 -1.74 5.12 16.82
C PRO A 336 -2.61 6.30 17.27
N TRP A 337 -2.64 6.61 18.57
CA TRP A 337 -3.39 7.75 19.10
C TRP A 337 -2.77 9.09 18.66
N ALA A 338 -1.45 9.19 18.72
CA ALA A 338 -0.72 10.36 18.24
C ALA A 338 -1.00 10.64 16.75
N LEU A 339 -1.03 9.60 15.91
CA LEU A 339 -1.36 9.73 14.47
C LEU A 339 -2.82 10.09 14.21
N HIS A 340 -3.74 9.63 15.07
CA HIS A 340 -5.15 10.02 15.00
C HIS A 340 -5.31 11.51 15.33
N LEU A 341 -4.69 11.99 16.42
CA LEU A 341 -4.69 13.42 16.76
C LEU A 341 -4.09 14.26 15.64
N PHE A 342 -3.04 13.77 14.97
CA PHE A 342 -2.46 14.45 13.81
C PHE A 342 -3.45 14.58 12.64
N ASP A 343 -4.21 13.52 12.31
CA ASP A 343 -5.29 13.58 11.30
C ASP A 343 -6.33 14.65 11.68
N GLU A 344 -6.76 14.68 12.94
CA GLU A 344 -7.73 15.67 13.44
C GLU A 344 -7.22 17.11 13.32
N VAL A 345 -5.93 17.35 13.62
CA VAL A 345 -5.30 18.68 13.44
C VAL A 345 -5.31 19.09 11.97
N VAL A 346 -4.95 18.18 11.06
CA VAL A 346 -4.99 18.47 9.61
C VAL A 346 -6.42 18.74 9.15
N GLN A 347 -7.40 17.97 9.61
CA GLN A 347 -8.81 18.17 9.31
C GLN A 347 -9.33 19.52 9.85
N TYR A 348 -8.89 19.93 11.03
CA TYR A 348 -9.21 21.24 11.61
C TYR A 348 -8.75 22.37 10.68
N TRP A 349 -7.49 22.36 10.25
CA TRP A 349 -6.93 23.40 9.38
C TRP A 349 -7.54 23.39 7.98
N ARG A 350 -7.85 22.21 7.44
CA ARG A 350 -8.62 22.11 6.19
C ARG A 350 -9.99 22.77 6.33
N SER A 351 -10.70 22.49 7.42
CA SER A 351 -12.00 23.10 7.71
C SER A 351 -11.88 24.61 7.90
N HIS A 352 -10.80 25.08 8.54
CA HIS A 352 -10.48 26.49 8.70
C HIS A 352 -10.31 27.19 7.34
N ASN A 353 -9.50 26.62 6.44
CA ASN A 353 -9.31 27.14 5.08
C ASN A 353 -10.64 27.19 4.30
N CYS A 354 -11.46 26.14 4.36
CA CYS A 354 -12.78 26.13 3.72
C CYS A 354 -13.68 27.26 4.25
N GLN A 355 -13.76 27.44 5.58
CA GLN A 355 -14.56 28.50 6.19
C GLN A 355 -14.04 29.90 5.85
N ALA A 356 -12.73 30.09 5.78
CA ALA A 356 -12.12 31.35 5.35
C ALA A 356 -12.52 31.70 3.91
N ARG A 357 -12.44 30.72 3.00
CA ARG A 357 -12.87 30.87 1.60
C ARG A 357 -14.36 31.17 1.47
N ASP A 358 -15.20 30.48 2.22
CA ASP A 358 -16.67 30.67 2.18
C ASP A 358 -17.09 32.04 2.74
N LYS A 359 -16.48 32.50 3.84
CA LYS A 359 -16.72 33.83 4.39
C LYS A 359 -16.36 34.93 3.41
N ARG A 360 -15.28 34.77 2.63
CA ARG A 360 -14.89 35.72 1.58
C ARG A 360 -15.85 35.69 0.39
N LYS A 361 -16.22 34.51 -0.12
CA LYS A 361 -17.22 34.39 -1.20
C LYS A 361 -18.55 35.06 -0.84
N LYS A 362 -19.00 34.91 0.42
CA LYS A 362 -20.23 35.54 0.91
C LYS A 362 -20.13 37.05 1.12
N LYS A 363 -18.94 37.59 1.40
CA LYS A 363 -18.72 39.03 1.59
C LYS A 363 -18.53 39.80 0.27
N GLY A 364 -18.49 39.12 -0.88
CA GLY A 364 -18.14 39.73 -2.17
C GLY A 364 -16.69 40.22 -2.18
N VAL A 365 -16.23 40.77 -3.31
CA VAL A 365 -14.90 41.40 -3.46
C VAL A 365 -14.86 42.71 -2.67
N CYS A 366 -15.10 42.65 -1.37
CA CYS A 366 -14.64 43.65 -0.45
C CYS A 366 -13.19 43.25 -0.21
N ILE A 367 -12.24 44.03 -0.74
CA ILE A 367 -10.84 43.98 -0.34
C ILE A 367 -10.87 44.04 1.18
N SER A 368 -10.76 42.88 1.84
CA SER A 368 -10.64 42.82 3.28
C SER A 368 -9.40 43.63 3.57
N GLN A 369 -9.53 44.73 4.31
CA GLN A 369 -8.37 45.38 4.91
C GLN A 369 -7.61 44.24 5.60
N LEU A 370 -6.52 43.80 4.96
CA LEU A 370 -5.57 42.90 5.56
C LEU A 370 -5.07 43.68 6.77
N ASP A 371 -5.38 43.18 7.96
CA ASP A 371 -4.83 43.74 9.16
C ASP A 371 -3.31 43.59 9.06
N MET A 372 -2.63 44.69 8.75
CA MET A 372 -1.18 44.73 8.54
C MET A 372 -0.39 44.37 9.80
N PHE A 373 -1.08 44.30 10.94
CA PHE A 373 -0.51 43.97 12.25
C PHE A 373 -0.95 42.59 12.76
N ALA A 374 -1.88 41.92 12.07
CA ALA A 374 -2.17 40.53 12.37
C ALA A 374 -1.00 39.66 11.87
N PRO A 375 -0.36 38.87 12.73
CA PRO A 375 0.69 37.94 12.29
C PRO A 375 0.07 36.92 11.33
N MET A 376 0.30 37.11 10.04
CA MET A 376 0.00 36.07 9.06
C MET A 376 1.06 34.98 9.22
N PRO A 377 0.66 33.71 9.41
CA PRO A 377 1.61 32.61 9.40
C PRO A 377 2.41 32.67 8.09
N GLU A 378 3.72 32.41 8.15
CA GLU A 378 4.64 32.50 6.99
C GLU A 378 4.22 31.66 5.76
N GLU A 379 3.21 30.80 5.90
CA GLU A 379 2.73 29.83 4.92
C GLU A 379 1.27 30.07 4.48
N THR A 380 0.75 31.29 4.61
CA THR A 380 -0.59 31.64 4.10
C THR A 380 -0.54 32.33 2.74
N ASP A 381 -1.46 31.97 1.85
CA ASP A 381 -1.65 32.67 0.58
C ASP A 381 -2.21 34.08 0.77
N ALA A 382 -2.34 34.85 -0.33
CA ALA A 382 -3.00 36.15 -0.33
C ALA A 382 -4.47 36.07 0.18
N ASP A 383 -5.03 34.86 0.18
CA ASP A 383 -6.35 34.57 0.72
C ASP A 383 -6.37 34.25 2.23
N GLY A 384 -5.22 34.33 2.90
CA GLY A 384 -5.07 33.99 4.31
C GLY A 384 -5.33 32.50 4.59
N CYS A 385 -5.30 31.66 3.56
CA CYS A 385 -5.44 30.21 3.66
C CYS A 385 -4.04 29.59 3.76
N ILE A 386 -3.90 28.60 4.62
CA ILE A 386 -2.65 27.87 4.77
C ILE A 386 -2.40 27.04 3.52
N LEU A 387 -1.27 27.24 2.85
CA LEU A 387 -0.89 26.53 1.63
C LEU A 387 -0.59 25.04 1.93
N ASN A 388 0.40 24.80 2.79
CA ASN A 388 0.82 23.46 3.18
C ASN A 388 0.26 23.07 4.55
N ILE A 389 -0.98 22.58 4.57
CA ILE A 389 -1.68 22.25 5.83
C ILE A 389 -0.92 21.21 6.66
N VAL A 390 -0.34 20.19 6.00
CA VAL A 390 0.36 19.09 6.69
C VAL A 390 1.64 19.61 7.35
N ASN A 391 2.44 20.37 6.61
CA ASN A 391 3.64 21.00 7.16
C ASN A 391 3.33 22.01 8.27
N HIS A 392 2.30 22.84 8.09
CA HIS A 392 1.87 23.78 9.11
C HIS A 392 1.46 23.06 10.40
N ALA A 393 0.73 21.96 10.29
CA ALA A 393 0.34 21.13 11.43
C ALA A 393 1.55 20.58 12.19
N LEU A 394 2.55 20.05 11.46
CA LEU A 394 3.81 19.55 12.03
C LEU A 394 4.61 20.66 12.72
N LYS A 395 4.76 21.83 12.07
CA LYS A 395 5.53 22.96 12.59
C LYS A 395 4.92 23.59 13.83
N THR A 396 3.60 23.73 13.89
CA THR A 396 2.97 24.64 14.87
C THR A 396 1.97 23.97 15.81
N SER A 397 1.30 22.91 15.35
CA SER A 397 0.05 22.47 15.96
C SER A 397 0.15 21.13 16.68
N PHE A 398 1.16 20.33 16.36
CA PHE A 398 1.30 18.96 16.86
C PHE A 398 2.68 18.72 17.46
N ARG A 399 2.72 18.12 18.65
CA ARG A 399 3.93 17.81 19.41
C ARG A 399 3.80 16.44 20.08
N VAL A 400 4.94 15.80 20.26
CA VAL A 400 5.02 14.44 20.75
C VAL A 400 6.03 14.34 21.88
N LEU A 401 5.62 13.74 22.99
CA LEU A 401 6.53 13.29 24.03
C LEU A 401 6.93 11.85 23.70
N CYS A 402 8.24 11.62 23.58
CA CYS A 402 8.84 10.32 23.33
C CYS A 402 9.96 10.19 24.36
N ASP A 403 9.96 9.13 25.16
CA ASP A 403 11.14 8.76 25.95
C ASP A 403 12.32 8.56 24.98
N ASP A 404 13.55 8.85 25.41
CA ASP A 404 14.78 8.91 24.59
C ASP A 404 15.18 7.57 23.88
N GLU A 405 14.28 6.60 23.81
CA GLU A 405 14.39 5.40 22.99
C GLU A 405 14.39 5.75 21.49
N LYS A 406 15.60 5.85 20.93
CA LYS A 406 15.85 6.11 19.51
C LYS A 406 15.04 5.23 18.55
N GLU A 407 14.70 4.00 18.96
CA GLU A 407 13.92 3.07 18.14
C GLU A 407 12.44 3.48 18.07
N THR A 408 11.84 3.81 19.22
CA THR A 408 10.45 4.24 19.35
C THR A 408 10.20 5.52 18.55
N CYS A 409 11.08 6.52 18.69
CA CYS A 409 10.92 7.75 17.92
C CYS A 409 11.16 7.52 16.40
N SER A 410 12.07 6.62 16.01
CA SER A 410 12.28 6.23 14.61
C SER A 410 11.08 5.48 14.00
N ASN A 411 10.44 4.60 14.77
CA ASN A 411 9.21 3.91 14.36
C ASN A 411 8.07 4.90 14.17
N PHE A 412 7.92 5.85 15.09
CA PHE A 412 6.91 6.89 15.00
C PHE A 412 7.12 7.77 13.77
N ILE A 413 8.35 8.23 13.48
CA ILE A 413 8.65 9.02 12.26
C ILE A 413 8.26 8.23 11.00
N PHE A 414 8.61 6.95 10.93
CA PHE A 414 8.22 6.08 9.82
C PHE A 414 6.69 6.05 9.62
N LEU A 415 5.93 5.83 10.70
CA LEU A 415 4.46 5.79 10.64
C LEU A 415 3.86 7.17 10.34
N LEU A 416 4.47 8.25 10.84
CA LEU A 416 4.04 9.62 10.57
C LEU A 416 4.23 10.00 9.11
N ILE A 417 5.34 9.59 8.47
CA ILE A 417 5.54 9.78 7.03
C ILE A 417 4.46 9.03 6.24
N ALA A 418 4.18 7.78 6.60
CA ALA A 418 3.09 7.02 5.98
C ALA A 418 1.74 7.75 6.17
N LYS A 419 1.45 8.25 7.37
CA LYS A 419 0.23 9.04 7.63
C LYS A 419 0.18 10.31 6.78
N CYS A 420 1.29 11.03 6.60
CA CYS A 420 1.35 12.21 5.73
C CYS A 420 0.98 11.84 4.27
N PHE A 421 1.53 10.74 3.75
CA PHE A 421 1.18 10.26 2.41
C PHE A 421 -0.31 9.91 2.30
N GLU A 422 -0.86 9.24 3.30
CA GLU A 422 -2.30 8.94 3.35
C GLU A 422 -3.14 10.22 3.35
N LEU A 423 -2.79 11.22 4.16
CA LEU A 423 -3.53 12.48 4.28
C LEU A 423 -3.48 13.29 2.99
N TRP A 424 -2.31 13.35 2.33
CA TRP A 424 -2.19 13.95 1.00
C TRP A 424 -3.13 13.31 0.00
N LYS A 425 -3.24 11.98 -0.01
CA LYS A 425 -4.14 11.26 -0.90
C LYS A 425 -5.62 11.43 -0.52
N LYS A 426 -5.96 11.24 0.76
CA LYS A 426 -7.33 11.27 1.32
C LYS A 426 -8.00 12.63 1.16
N TYR A 427 -7.23 13.71 1.32
CA TYR A 427 -7.73 15.08 1.29
C TYR A 427 -7.33 15.84 0.02
N GLU A 428 -6.71 15.18 -0.95
CA GLU A 428 -6.20 15.76 -2.21
C GLU A 428 -5.32 17.01 -1.97
N LEU A 429 -4.46 16.93 -0.96
CA LEU A 429 -3.56 18.03 -0.59
C LEU A 429 -2.30 18.01 -1.47
N PRO A 430 -1.65 19.17 -1.69
CA PRO A 430 -0.41 19.24 -2.44
C PRO A 430 0.69 18.45 -1.72
N ARG A 431 1.51 17.77 -2.53
CA ARG A 431 2.65 16.95 -2.09
C ARG A 431 3.87 17.83 -1.99
N GLU A 432 3.96 18.56 -0.89
CA GLU A 432 5.00 19.56 -0.68
C GLU A 432 6.00 19.11 0.40
N PRO A 433 7.20 19.70 0.43
CA PRO A 433 8.19 19.41 1.47
C PRO A 433 7.64 19.54 2.88
N LEU A 434 8.07 18.63 3.75
CA LEU A 434 7.76 18.66 5.18
C LEU A 434 8.96 19.22 5.94
N ALA A 435 8.70 19.99 7.00
CA ALA A 435 9.72 20.40 7.95
C ALA A 435 10.41 19.18 8.59
N ALA A 436 11.58 19.41 9.19
CA ALA A 436 12.32 18.39 9.90
C ALA A 436 11.41 17.70 10.93
N LEU A 437 11.02 16.45 10.64
CA LEU A 437 10.07 15.69 11.45
C LEU A 437 10.58 15.45 12.87
N ASN A 438 11.88 15.62 13.10
CA ASN A 438 12.47 15.55 14.43
C ASN A 438 12.04 16.71 15.35
N ASP A 439 11.60 17.85 14.79
CA ASP A 439 11.23 19.03 15.57
C ASP A 439 9.89 18.89 16.30
N ILE A 440 9.12 17.84 15.98
CA ILE A 440 7.85 17.54 16.66
C ILE A 440 8.08 16.96 18.07
N PHE A 441 9.26 16.38 18.32
CA PHE A 441 9.57 15.76 19.59
C PHE A 441 9.92 16.82 20.63
N GLN A 442 9.26 16.75 21.78
CA GLN A 442 9.57 17.55 22.95
C GLN A 442 10.22 16.65 24.00
N LYS A 443 11.25 17.17 24.68
CA LYS A 443 11.77 16.49 25.86
C LYS A 443 10.69 16.51 26.95
N PRO A 444 10.46 15.39 27.66
CA PRO A 444 9.61 15.40 28.83
C PRO A 444 10.15 16.44 29.83
N ILE A 445 9.26 17.30 30.32
CA ILE A 445 9.58 18.23 31.39
C ILE A 445 9.63 17.37 32.67
N LEU A 446 10.85 17.10 33.14
CA LEU A 446 11.12 16.38 34.39
C LEU A 446 10.61 17.15 35.61
#